data_AF-A0A950Z5Z4-F1
#
_entry.id   AF-A0A950Z5Z4-F1
#
_cell.length_a   1.000
_cell.length_b   1.000
_cell.length_c   1.000
_cell.angle_alpha   90.00
_cell.angle_beta   90.00
_cell.angle_gamma   90.00
#
_symmetry.space_group_name_H-M   'P 1'
#
loop_
_entity.id
_entity.type
_entity.pdbx_description
1 polymer ?
#
loop_
_entity_poly.entity_id
_entity_poly.type
_entity_poly.pdbx_seq_one_letter_code
_entity_poly.pdbx_strand_id
1 'polypeptide(L)'
;RIDILIDQGPSARSVRLNLPPFTLVGATTRLGLLSAPFRSRFGIPLRLDYYSADDLQRILERSARVLQVGIEAQGAFEIAKRARGTPRVANVLLKEIRDHAQLKNNNVIDRECARRALIDLDIDEDGLEEMDKRILDAILRKFTGGPVGLHSLAVAVGEEPDTLEEAYEPYLIQQGYLQRTQQGRVATPRAYEKFGLAAKKPQPSLF
;
A
#
# COMPACT_ATOMS: atom_id res chain seq x y z
N ARG A 1 7.56 -34.81 -10.97
CA ARG A 1 7.07 -35.98 -10.22
C ARG A 1 6.81 -35.50 -8.80
N ILE A 2 5.63 -35.75 -8.25
CA ILE A 2 5.30 -35.42 -6.86
C ILE A 2 4.98 -36.73 -6.15
N ASP A 3 5.55 -36.89 -4.96
CA ASP A 3 5.23 -37.98 -4.04
C ASP A 3 4.04 -37.52 -3.19
N ILE A 4 2.86 -38.12 -3.37
CA ILE A 4 1.68 -37.88 -2.54
C ILE A 4 1.55 -39.03 -1.54
N LEU A 5 1.50 -38.71 -0.25
CA LEU A 5 1.15 -39.66 0.80
C LEU A 5 -0.35 -39.94 0.74
N ILE A 6 -0.72 -41.20 0.50
CA ILE A 6 -2.08 -41.69 0.60
C ILE A 6 -2.14 -42.57 1.85
N ASP A 7 -3.23 -42.43 2.61
CA ASP A 7 -3.48 -43.08 3.92
C ASP A 7 -2.68 -42.49 5.10
N GLN A 8 -3.16 -42.68 6.34
CA GLN A 8 -2.50 -42.24 7.58
C GLN A 8 -2.07 -43.45 8.42
N GLY A 9 -0.98 -43.32 9.19
CA GLY A 9 -0.47 -44.37 10.09
C GLY A 9 0.49 -45.37 9.41
N PRO A 10 0.70 -46.57 10.00
CA PRO A 10 1.65 -47.57 9.49
C PRO A 10 1.38 -48.04 8.06
N SER A 11 0.17 -47.83 7.56
CA SER A 11 -0.28 -48.19 6.20
C SER A 11 -0.10 -47.07 5.17
N ALA A 12 0.50 -45.94 5.56
CA ALA A 12 0.71 -44.81 4.65
C ALA A 12 1.64 -45.22 3.49
N ARG A 13 1.18 -44.98 2.26
CA ARG A 13 1.90 -45.32 1.03
C ARG A 13 2.16 -44.07 0.20
N SER A 14 3.38 -43.95 -0.31
CA SER A 14 3.75 -42.86 -1.21
C SER A 14 3.41 -43.23 -2.66
N VAL A 15 2.55 -42.45 -3.30
CA VAL A 15 2.22 -42.59 -4.72
C VAL A 15 2.92 -41.52 -5.52
N ARG A 16 3.69 -41.96 -6.53
CA ARG A 16 4.38 -41.08 -7.47
C ARG A 16 3.47 -40.69 -8.61
N LEU A 17 3.12 -39.41 -8.68
CA LEU A 17 2.38 -38.86 -9.82
C LEU A 17 3.33 -38.18 -10.81
N ASN A 18 3.16 -38.55 -12.08
CA ASN A 18 3.76 -37.83 -13.19
C ASN A 18 2.88 -36.62 -13.52
N LEU A 19 3.47 -35.43 -13.49
CA LEU A 19 2.80 -34.21 -13.89
C LEU A 19 3.17 -33.89 -15.35
N PRO A 20 2.20 -33.42 -16.17
CA PRO A 20 2.53 -32.86 -17.47
C PRO A 20 3.38 -31.59 -17.28
N PRO A 21 4.11 -31.14 -18.32
CA PRO A 21 4.78 -29.85 -18.29
C PRO A 21 3.78 -28.72 -18.02
N PHE A 22 4.13 -27.81 -17.10
CA PHE A 22 3.32 -26.64 -16.78
C PHE A 22 4.23 -25.45 -16.44
N THR A 23 3.68 -24.24 -16.50
CA THR A 23 4.36 -23.02 -16.04
C THR A 23 3.81 -22.62 -14.69
N LEU A 24 4.66 -22.56 -13.68
CA LEU A 24 4.31 -22.04 -12.36
C LEU A 24 4.54 -20.52 -12.32
N VAL A 25 3.49 -19.76 -12.05
CA VAL A 25 3.59 -18.32 -11.79
C VAL A 25 3.33 -18.08 -10.31
N GLY A 26 4.33 -17.57 -9.59
CA GLY A 26 4.23 -17.20 -8.18
C GLY A 26 4.22 -15.68 -8.01
N ALA A 27 3.41 -15.18 -7.08
CA ALA A 27 3.40 -13.77 -6.67
C ALA A 27 3.59 -13.70 -5.15
N THR A 28 4.46 -12.80 -4.68
CA THR A 28 4.70 -12.57 -3.25
C THR A 28 5.07 -11.12 -3.01
N THR A 29 4.60 -10.56 -1.90
CA THR A 29 5.05 -9.26 -1.36
C THR A 29 6.42 -9.37 -0.68
N ARG A 30 6.81 -10.59 -0.25
CA ARG A 30 8.03 -10.85 0.53
C ARG A 30 8.86 -11.96 -0.08
N LEU A 31 9.70 -11.60 -1.06
CA LEU A 31 10.63 -12.54 -1.69
C LEU A 31 11.57 -13.23 -0.69
N GLY A 32 11.87 -12.58 0.44
CA GLY A 32 12.72 -13.11 1.51
C GLY A 32 12.08 -14.21 2.35
N LEU A 33 10.75 -14.39 2.32
CA LEU A 33 10.08 -15.49 3.01
C LEU A 33 10.15 -16.82 2.23
N LEU A 34 10.49 -16.76 0.94
CA LEU A 34 10.66 -17.97 0.15
C LEU A 34 12.00 -18.63 0.47
N SER A 35 11.96 -19.93 0.74
CA SER A 35 13.18 -20.71 0.94
C SER A 35 14.07 -20.66 -0.31
N ALA A 36 15.38 -20.57 -0.12
CA ALA A 36 16.32 -20.50 -1.22
C ALA A 36 16.14 -21.64 -2.26
N PRO A 37 15.89 -22.91 -1.87
CA PRO A 37 15.66 -24.01 -2.81
C PRO A 37 14.36 -23.89 -3.62
N PHE A 38 13.35 -23.21 -3.10
CA PHE A 38 12.11 -22.96 -3.84
C PHE A 38 12.28 -21.78 -4.79
N ARG A 39 12.89 -20.69 -4.29
CA ARG A 39 13.16 -19.49 -5.09
C ARG A 39 14.04 -19.77 -6.30
N SER A 40 15.07 -20.62 -6.16
CA SER A 40 15.98 -20.97 -7.27
C SER A 40 15.31 -21.73 -8.42
N ARG A 41 14.06 -22.16 -8.27
CA ARG A 41 13.28 -22.84 -9.31
C ARG A 41 12.55 -21.87 -10.26
N PHE A 42 12.49 -20.59 -9.93
CA PHE A 42 11.88 -19.57 -10.78
C PHE A 42 12.94 -18.94 -11.69
N GLY A 43 12.86 -19.22 -13.00
CA GLY A 43 13.84 -18.74 -13.98
C GLY A 43 13.68 -17.28 -14.42
N ILE A 44 12.52 -16.68 -14.15
CA ILE A 44 12.20 -15.30 -14.57
C ILE A 44 11.72 -14.52 -13.35
N PRO A 45 12.63 -13.91 -12.56
CA PRO A 45 12.24 -13.03 -11.47
C PRO A 45 11.77 -11.68 -12.03
N LEU A 46 10.54 -11.29 -11.71
CA LEU A 46 10.01 -9.97 -12.02
C LEU A 46 9.74 -9.22 -10.71
N ARG A 47 10.24 -7.99 -10.63
CA ARG A 47 9.95 -7.07 -9.54
C ARG A 47 9.03 -5.98 -10.07
N LEU A 48 7.92 -5.78 -9.39
CA LEU A 48 7.01 -4.68 -9.66
C LEU A 48 7.24 -3.61 -8.61
N ASP A 49 7.58 -2.40 -9.07
CA ASP A 49 7.67 -1.22 -8.23
C ASP A 49 6.41 -0.36 -8.40
N TYR A 50 6.26 0.64 -7.55
CA TYR A 50 5.15 1.59 -7.63
C TYR A 50 5.19 2.39 -8.94
N TYR A 51 4.01 2.71 -9.45
CA TYR A 51 3.84 3.51 -10.65
C TYR A 51 4.08 4.99 -10.36
N SER A 52 4.58 5.71 -11.37
CA SER A 52 4.63 7.16 -11.35
C SER A 52 3.21 7.76 -11.44
N ALA A 53 3.05 9.02 -11.03
CA ALA A 53 1.79 9.73 -11.20
C ALA A 53 1.40 9.83 -12.69
N ASP A 54 2.37 10.04 -13.58
CA ASP A 54 2.15 10.10 -15.03
C ASP A 54 1.64 8.76 -15.61
N ASP A 55 2.21 7.63 -15.16
CA ASP A 55 1.74 6.31 -15.60
C ASP A 55 0.34 6.00 -15.05
N LEU A 56 0.06 6.38 -13.80
CA LEU A 56 -1.27 6.26 -13.22
C LEU A 56 -2.30 7.15 -13.91
N GLN A 57 -1.92 8.36 -14.34
CA GLN A 57 -2.80 9.23 -15.13
C GLN A 57 -3.23 8.52 -16.42
N ARG A 58 -2.29 7.92 -17.15
CA ARG A 58 -2.59 7.15 -18.38
C ARG A 58 -3.52 5.97 -18.11
N ILE A 59 -3.31 5.27 -16.99
CA ILE A 59 -4.18 4.18 -16.55
C ILE A 59 -5.60 4.72 -16.28
N LEU A 60 -5.72 5.84 -15.55
CA LEU A 60 -7.00 6.47 -15.22
C LEU A 60 -7.75 6.94 -16.46
N GLU A 61 -7.07 7.59 -17.41
CA GLU A 61 -7.66 8.02 -18.69
C GLU A 61 -8.17 6.84 -19.53
N ARG A 62 -7.44 5.72 -19.51
CA ARG A 62 -7.93 4.47 -20.11
C ARG A 62 -9.15 3.93 -19.38
N SER A 63 -9.09 3.86 -18.05
CA SER A 63 -10.17 3.31 -17.23
C SER A 63 -11.45 4.15 -17.29
N ALA A 64 -11.33 5.49 -17.37
CA ALA A 64 -12.45 6.40 -17.53
C ALA A 64 -13.22 6.14 -18.83
N ARG A 65 -12.49 5.87 -19.94
CA ARG A 65 -13.10 5.47 -21.22
C ARG A 65 -13.87 4.15 -21.10
N VAL A 66 -13.33 3.17 -20.38
CA VAL A 66 -14.00 1.88 -20.13
C VAL A 66 -15.26 2.08 -19.27
N LEU A 67 -15.21 2.99 -18.30
CA LEU A 67 -16.33 3.33 -17.41
C LEU A 67 -17.32 4.34 -18.01
N GLN A 68 -17.09 4.82 -19.23
CA GLN A 68 -17.90 5.82 -19.93
C GLN A 68 -18.12 7.10 -19.10
N VAL A 69 -17.07 7.56 -18.42
CA VAL A 69 -17.05 8.83 -17.69
C VAL A 69 -16.06 9.79 -18.35
N GLY A 70 -16.43 11.05 -18.48
CA GLY A 70 -15.52 12.09 -18.94
C GLY A 70 -14.48 12.37 -17.86
N ILE A 71 -13.20 12.45 -18.23
CA ILE A 71 -12.14 12.88 -17.30
C ILE A 71 -11.20 13.83 -18.03
N GLU A 72 -10.87 14.94 -17.38
CA GLU A 72 -9.85 15.86 -17.86
C GLU A 72 -8.47 15.43 -17.36
N ALA A 73 -7.41 15.75 -18.11
CA ALA A 73 -6.03 15.39 -17.75
C ALA A 73 -5.66 15.88 -16.33
N GLN A 74 -6.11 17.07 -15.94
CA GLN A 74 -5.85 17.61 -14.60
C GLN A 74 -6.60 16.85 -13.49
N GLY A 75 -7.84 16.39 -13.77
CA GLY A 75 -8.59 15.54 -12.85
C GLY A 75 -7.94 14.17 -12.69
N ALA A 76 -7.53 13.54 -13.79
CA ALA A 76 -6.80 12.28 -13.76
C ALA A 76 -5.47 12.40 -13.00
N PHE A 77 -4.71 13.47 -13.21
CA PHE A 77 -3.45 13.71 -12.51
C PHE A 77 -3.64 13.93 -11.00
N GLU A 78 -4.70 14.63 -10.59
CA GLU A 78 -5.03 14.85 -9.18
C GLU A 78 -5.32 13.52 -8.46
N ILE A 79 -6.07 12.61 -9.10
CA ILE A 79 -6.32 11.26 -8.58
C ILE A 79 -5.02 10.45 -8.55
N ALA A 80 -4.24 10.51 -9.63
CA ALA A 80 -2.99 9.76 -9.76
C ALA A 80 -1.99 10.09 -8.64
N LYS A 81 -1.83 11.38 -8.32
CA LYS A 81 -0.93 11.85 -7.25
C LYS A 81 -1.30 11.27 -5.88
N ARG A 82 -2.59 11.04 -5.63
CA ARG A 82 -3.10 10.54 -4.34
C ARG A 82 -3.33 9.03 -4.31
N ALA A 83 -3.09 8.33 -5.42
CA ALA A 83 -3.32 6.88 -5.54
C ALA A 83 -2.13 5.99 -5.11
N ARG A 84 -1.14 6.56 -4.41
CA ARG A 84 -0.02 5.83 -3.79
C ARG A 84 0.76 4.92 -4.74
N GLY A 85 0.93 5.36 -5.99
CA GLY A 85 1.64 4.59 -7.00
C GLY A 85 0.98 3.24 -7.36
N THR A 86 -0.29 3.03 -6.98
CA THR A 86 -0.96 1.74 -7.08
C THR A 86 -2.14 1.80 -8.05
N PRO A 87 -2.11 1.07 -9.18
CA PRO A 87 -3.19 1.07 -10.16
C PRO A 87 -4.54 0.62 -9.60
N ARG A 88 -4.53 -0.32 -8.64
CA ARG A 88 -5.74 -0.78 -7.94
C ARG A 88 -6.41 0.37 -7.19
N VAL A 89 -5.65 1.12 -6.39
CA VAL A 89 -6.14 2.27 -5.62
C VAL A 89 -6.66 3.35 -6.58
N ALA A 90 -5.89 3.69 -7.61
CA ALA A 90 -6.30 4.67 -8.62
C ALA A 90 -7.67 4.33 -9.23
N ASN A 91 -7.88 3.08 -9.62
CA ASN A 91 -9.14 2.64 -10.21
C ASN A 91 -10.31 2.59 -9.21
N VAL A 92 -10.04 2.33 -7.93
CA VAL A 92 -11.06 2.43 -6.88
C VAL A 92 -11.48 3.89 -6.72
N LEU A 93 -10.52 4.80 -6.55
CA LEU A 93 -10.79 6.24 -6.44
C LEU A 93 -11.56 6.78 -7.65
N LEU A 94 -11.19 6.37 -8.87
CA LEU A 94 -11.92 6.78 -10.08
C LEU A 94 -13.40 6.38 -10.04
N LYS A 95 -13.73 5.19 -9.51
CA LYS A 95 -15.12 4.74 -9.40
C LYS A 95 -15.89 5.56 -8.36
N GLU A 96 -15.31 5.80 -7.20
CA GLU A 96 -15.92 6.64 -6.14
C GLU A 96 -16.15 8.08 -6.65
N ILE A 97 -15.15 8.65 -7.34
CA ILE A 97 -15.22 10.03 -7.86
C ILE A 97 -16.21 10.13 -9.02
N ARG A 98 -16.32 9.09 -9.86
CA ARG A 98 -17.36 9.03 -10.89
C ARG A 98 -18.75 9.14 -10.26
N ASP A 99 -19.00 8.37 -9.20
CA ASP A 99 -20.31 8.37 -8.55
C ASP A 99 -20.61 9.75 -7.94
N HIS A 100 -19.59 10.44 -7.44
CA HIS A 100 -19.68 11.84 -7.03
C HIS A 100 -19.93 12.82 -8.20
N ALA A 101 -19.29 12.61 -9.35
CA ALA A 101 -19.41 13.48 -10.53
C ALA A 101 -20.77 13.36 -11.24
N GLN A 102 -21.40 12.18 -11.19
CA GLN A 102 -22.75 11.97 -11.73
C GLN A 102 -23.82 12.81 -11.02
N LEU A 103 -23.62 13.07 -9.72
CA LEU A 103 -24.56 13.86 -8.92
C LEU A 103 -24.37 15.37 -9.06
N LYS A 104 -23.15 15.84 -9.38
CA LYS A 104 -22.78 17.26 -9.24
C LYS A 104 -22.23 17.94 -10.50
N ASN A 105 -21.66 17.20 -11.47
CA ASN A 105 -20.79 17.78 -12.52
C ASN A 105 -20.97 17.16 -13.93
N ASN A 106 -22.20 16.95 -14.39
CA ASN A 106 -22.49 16.53 -15.79
C ASN A 106 -21.66 15.33 -16.29
N ASN A 107 -21.30 14.40 -15.39
CA ASN A 107 -20.49 13.21 -15.65
C ASN A 107 -19.06 13.49 -16.20
N VAL A 108 -18.47 14.65 -15.89
CA VAL A 108 -17.08 15.01 -16.22
C VAL A 108 -16.27 15.26 -14.93
N ILE A 109 -15.13 14.57 -14.82
CA ILE A 109 -14.20 14.71 -13.70
C ILE A 109 -13.11 15.71 -14.09
N ASP A 110 -13.29 16.95 -13.67
CA ASP A 110 -12.25 17.99 -13.68
C ASP A 110 -11.38 17.95 -12.41
N ARG A 111 -10.39 18.85 -12.31
CA ARG A 111 -9.50 18.94 -11.16
C ARG A 111 -10.24 19.22 -9.85
N GLU A 112 -11.21 20.12 -9.87
CA GLU A 112 -11.91 20.55 -8.65
C GLU A 112 -12.88 19.48 -8.15
N CYS A 113 -13.52 18.78 -9.08
CA CYS A 113 -14.35 17.60 -8.82
C CYS A 113 -13.53 16.50 -8.16
N ALA A 114 -12.37 16.15 -8.73
CA ALA A 114 -11.46 15.17 -8.16
C ALA A 114 -10.98 15.60 -6.77
N ARG A 115 -10.54 16.86 -6.62
CA ARG A 115 -10.06 17.41 -5.34
C ARG A 115 -11.12 17.34 -4.24
N ARG A 116 -12.36 17.77 -4.54
CA ARG A 116 -13.48 17.73 -3.58
C ARG A 116 -13.83 16.31 -3.18
N ALA A 117 -13.98 15.42 -4.16
CA ALA A 117 -14.31 14.03 -3.89
C ALA A 117 -13.21 13.32 -3.06
N LEU A 118 -11.93 13.61 -3.33
CA LEU A 118 -10.82 13.09 -2.53
C LEU A 118 -10.83 13.62 -1.09
N ILE A 119 -11.19 14.89 -0.88
CA ILE A 119 -11.37 15.46 0.47
C ILE A 119 -12.55 14.79 1.19
N ASP A 120 -13.66 14.57 0.49
CA ASP A 120 -14.84 13.90 1.06
C ASP A 120 -14.54 12.43 1.45
N LEU A 121 -13.58 11.79 0.76
CA LEU A 121 -13.04 10.47 1.10
C LEU A 121 -11.96 10.51 2.21
N ASP A 122 -11.73 11.67 2.83
CA ASP A 122 -10.69 11.94 3.81
C ASP A 122 -9.26 11.64 3.30
N ILE A 123 -9.02 11.80 2.00
CA ILE A 123 -7.70 11.66 1.37
C ILE A 123 -7.07 13.03 1.19
N ASP A 124 -5.97 13.26 1.89
CA ASP A 124 -5.28 14.56 1.86
C ASP A 124 -4.44 14.78 0.58
N GLU A 125 -3.79 15.94 0.48
CA GLU A 125 -2.98 16.31 -0.70
C GLU A 125 -1.73 15.43 -0.91
N ASP A 126 -1.29 14.73 0.13
CA ASP A 126 -0.19 13.78 0.10
C ASP A 126 -0.71 12.34 -0.06
N GLY A 127 -2.01 12.12 -0.28
CA GLY A 127 -2.60 10.79 -0.45
C GLY A 127 -2.75 10.00 0.85
N LEU A 128 -2.60 10.62 2.02
CA LEU A 128 -2.80 9.96 3.32
C LEU A 128 -4.31 9.78 3.59
N GLU A 129 -4.68 8.56 3.96
CA GLU A 129 -6.03 8.15 4.36
C GLU A 129 -6.15 8.23 5.89
N GLU A 130 -7.36 8.02 6.41
CA GLU A 130 -7.64 8.03 7.85
C GLU A 130 -6.69 7.12 8.64
N MET A 131 -6.45 5.89 8.17
CA MET A 131 -5.59 4.94 8.87
C MET A 131 -4.13 5.40 8.92
N ASP A 132 -3.60 5.97 7.83
CA ASP A 132 -2.24 6.53 7.82
C ASP A 132 -2.11 7.67 8.83
N LYS A 133 -3.12 8.55 8.87
CA LYS A 133 -3.17 9.63 9.85
C LYS A 133 -3.23 9.08 11.27
N ARG A 134 -4.02 8.04 11.52
CA ARG A 134 -4.10 7.37 12.83
C ARG A 134 -2.79 6.71 13.24
N ILE A 135 -2.08 6.08 12.32
CA ILE A 135 -0.75 5.50 12.55
C ILE A 135 0.24 6.60 12.96
N LEU A 136 0.34 7.66 12.15
CA LEU A 136 1.26 8.77 12.43
C LEU A 136 0.89 9.49 13.73
N ASP A 137 -0.40 9.75 13.97
CA ASP A 137 -0.90 10.38 15.20
C ASP A 137 -0.59 9.54 16.43
N ALA A 138 -0.79 8.22 16.36
CA ALA A 138 -0.44 7.30 17.44
C ALA A 138 1.06 7.37 17.76
N ILE A 139 1.93 7.35 16.74
CA ILE A 139 3.38 7.46 16.95
C ILE A 139 3.73 8.82 17.56
N LEU A 140 3.20 9.91 17.02
CA LEU A 140 3.52 11.28 17.42
C LEU A 140 3.01 11.62 18.83
N ARG A 141 1.76 11.27 19.15
CA ARG A 141 1.08 11.67 20.40
C ARG A 141 1.10 10.61 21.48
N LYS A 142 0.86 9.34 21.16
CA LYS A 142 0.82 8.26 22.17
C LYS A 142 2.22 7.75 22.50
N PHE A 143 3.09 7.65 21.50
CA PHE A 143 4.46 7.16 21.66
C PHE A 143 5.52 8.27 21.60
N THR A 144 5.10 9.54 21.61
CA THR A 144 5.99 10.71 21.70
C THR A 144 7.06 10.78 20.58
N GLY A 145 6.76 10.23 19.40
CA GLY A 145 7.68 10.14 18.26
C GLY A 145 8.31 8.77 18.03
N GLY A 146 8.11 7.82 18.95
CA GLY A 146 8.76 6.51 18.94
C GLY A 146 10.10 6.48 19.69
N PRO A 147 10.87 5.38 19.62
CA PRO A 147 10.59 4.18 18.83
C PRO A 147 9.44 3.33 19.39
N VAL A 148 8.59 2.80 18.51
CA VAL A 148 7.48 1.87 18.88
C VAL A 148 7.56 0.55 18.11
N GLY A 149 7.34 -0.57 18.80
CA GLY A 149 7.28 -1.89 18.18
C GLY A 149 6.03 -2.08 17.30
N LEU A 150 6.11 -2.92 16.27
CA LEU A 150 4.99 -3.19 15.34
C LEU A 150 3.73 -3.60 16.08
N HIS A 151 3.86 -4.54 17.02
CA HIS A 151 2.73 -5.11 17.74
C HIS A 151 2.06 -4.07 18.65
N SER A 152 2.83 -3.25 19.35
CA SER A 152 2.31 -2.17 20.19
C SER A 152 1.61 -1.09 19.37
N LEU A 153 2.15 -0.76 18.19
CA LEU A 153 1.55 0.18 17.27
C LEU A 153 0.22 -0.37 16.72
N ALA A 154 0.21 -1.63 16.29
CA ALA A 154 -0.96 -2.35 15.79
C ALA A 154 -2.12 -2.34 16.82
N VAL A 155 -1.83 -2.66 18.07
CA VAL A 155 -2.81 -2.57 19.17
C VAL A 155 -3.31 -1.15 19.38
N ALA A 156 -2.44 -0.14 19.29
CA ALA A 156 -2.81 1.26 19.53
C ALA A 156 -3.71 1.86 18.45
N VAL A 157 -3.70 1.31 17.24
CA VAL A 157 -4.56 1.73 16.12
C VAL A 157 -5.70 0.75 15.83
N GLY A 158 -5.69 -0.45 16.44
CA GLY A 158 -6.72 -1.47 16.28
C GLY A 158 -6.62 -2.26 14.98
N GLU A 159 -5.40 -2.51 14.49
CA GLU A 159 -5.13 -3.23 13.24
C GLU A 159 -4.22 -4.45 13.44
N GLU A 160 -4.13 -5.30 12.42
CA GLU A 160 -3.19 -6.42 12.42
C GLU A 160 -1.75 -5.95 12.11
N PRO A 161 -0.73 -6.50 12.81
CA PRO A 161 0.69 -6.19 12.57
C PRO A 161 1.10 -6.32 11.09
N ASP A 162 0.70 -7.42 10.44
CA ASP A 162 1.09 -7.70 9.06
C ASP A 162 0.42 -6.73 8.09
N THR A 163 -0.82 -6.34 8.34
CA THR A 163 -1.54 -5.32 7.56
C THR A 163 -0.83 -3.97 7.65
N LEU A 164 -0.39 -3.54 8.84
CA LEU A 164 0.41 -2.33 8.98
C LEU A 164 1.70 -2.40 8.16
N GLU A 165 2.43 -3.51 8.30
CA GLU A 165 3.73 -3.70 7.66
C GLU A 165 3.65 -3.74 6.13
N GLU A 166 2.58 -4.33 5.58
CA GLU A 166 2.45 -4.60 4.14
C GLU A 166 1.64 -3.56 3.40
N ALA A 167 0.58 -3.01 4.00
CA ALA A 167 -0.34 -2.12 3.31
C ALA A 167 0.01 -0.63 3.51
N TYR A 168 0.42 -0.24 4.72
CA TYR A 168 0.52 1.18 5.10
C TYR A 168 1.97 1.67 5.19
N GLU A 169 2.83 0.93 5.91
CA GLU A 169 4.22 1.34 6.14
C GLU A 169 5.03 1.60 4.86
N PRO A 170 4.90 0.82 3.76
CA PRO A 170 5.69 1.08 2.55
C PRO A 170 5.50 2.48 1.99
N TYR A 171 4.25 2.97 1.97
CA TYR A 171 3.93 4.31 1.49
C TYR A 171 4.42 5.39 2.45
N LEU A 172 4.19 5.22 3.75
CA LEU A 172 4.63 6.16 4.78
C LEU A 172 6.16 6.32 4.81
N ILE A 173 6.90 5.23 4.60
CA ILE A 173 8.36 5.23 4.52
C ILE A 173 8.81 5.90 3.22
N GLN A 174 8.19 5.55 2.08
CA GLN A 174 8.54 6.14 0.78
C GLN A 174 8.31 7.65 0.73
N GLN A 175 7.22 8.13 1.33
CA GLN A 175 6.95 9.57 1.48
C GLN A 175 7.80 10.23 2.59
N GLY A 176 8.54 9.44 3.36
CA GLY A 176 9.43 9.94 4.39
C GLY A 176 8.71 10.47 5.63
N TYR A 177 7.52 9.94 5.97
CA TYR A 177 6.80 10.20 7.21
C TYR A 177 7.23 9.25 8.35
N LEU A 178 7.67 8.05 7.99
CA LEU A 178 8.00 6.98 8.92
C LEU A 178 9.41 6.43 8.66
N GLN A 179 10.13 6.12 9.73
CA GLN A 179 11.41 5.43 9.65
C GLN A 179 11.39 4.15 10.46
N ARG A 180 11.87 3.04 9.87
CA ARG A 180 12.14 1.79 10.60
C ARG A 180 13.54 1.83 11.19
N THR A 181 13.65 1.51 12.48
CA THR A 181 14.90 1.34 13.23
C THR A 181 14.93 -0.03 13.90
N GLN A 182 16.09 -0.45 14.41
CA GLN A 182 16.19 -1.72 15.17
C GLN A 182 15.31 -1.73 16.43
N GLN A 183 15.06 -0.56 17.02
CA GLN A 183 14.26 -0.41 18.24
C GLN A 183 12.76 -0.25 17.96
N GLY A 184 12.37 0.01 16.70
CA GLY A 184 10.97 0.22 16.33
C GLY A 184 10.79 1.30 15.26
N ARG A 185 9.54 1.77 15.12
CA ARG A 185 9.11 2.79 14.18
C ARG A 185 9.25 4.17 14.82
N VAL A 186 9.79 5.13 14.07
CA VAL A 186 10.02 6.51 14.51
C VAL A 186 9.38 7.46 13.50
N ALA A 187 8.70 8.49 13.98
CA ALA A 187 8.16 9.54 13.13
C ALA A 187 9.28 10.49 12.69
N THR A 188 9.28 10.85 11.40
CA THR A 188 10.29 11.78 10.85
C THR A 188 9.87 13.24 11.09
N PRO A 189 10.77 14.22 10.91
CA PRO A 189 10.41 15.64 10.98
C PRO A 189 9.24 16.02 10.06
N ARG A 190 9.15 15.43 8.86
CA ARG A 190 8.04 15.63 7.92
C ARG A 190 6.68 15.25 8.53
N ALA A 191 6.63 14.18 9.34
CA ALA A 191 5.40 13.81 10.04
C ALA A 191 5.03 14.84 11.12
N TYR A 192 6.00 15.39 11.85
CA TYR A 192 5.72 16.47 12.80
C TYR A 192 5.16 17.72 12.11
N GLU A 193 5.79 18.15 11.02
CA GLU A 193 5.36 19.30 10.22
C GLU A 193 3.92 19.10 9.70
N LYS A 194 3.63 17.91 9.17
CA LYS A 194 2.30 17.57 8.64
C LYS A 194 1.19 17.68 9.69
N PHE A 195 1.50 17.33 10.94
CA PHE A 195 0.56 17.40 12.06
C PHE A 195 0.61 18.73 12.82
N GLY A 196 1.39 19.71 12.34
CA GLY A 196 1.55 21.01 13.00
C GLY A 196 2.23 20.93 14.37
N LEU A 197 3.02 19.89 14.60
CA LEU A 197 3.73 19.66 15.85
C LEU A 197 5.18 20.16 15.74
N ALA A 198 5.72 20.71 16.82
CA ALA A 198 7.14 21.03 16.89
C ALA A 198 7.96 19.73 16.88
N ALA A 199 8.82 19.56 15.88
CA ALA A 199 9.74 18.44 15.83
C ALA A 199 10.63 18.43 17.09
N LYS A 200 10.61 17.34 17.86
CA LYS A 200 11.56 17.17 18.96
C LYS A 200 12.95 16.99 18.34
N LYS A 201 13.90 17.85 18.73
CA LYS A 201 15.31 17.64 18.37
C LYS A 201 15.71 16.24 18.80
N PRO A 202 16.39 15.45 17.95
CA PRO A 202 16.88 14.14 18.36
C PRO A 202 17.71 14.33 19.64
N GLN A 203 17.31 13.67 20.73
CA GLN A 203 18.14 13.63 21.93
C GLN A 203 19.45 12.96 21.52
N PRO A 204 20.62 13.63 21.68
CA PRO A 204 21.89 12.97 21.45
C PRO A 204 21.94 11.75 22.36
N SER A 205 22.27 10.59 21.78
CA SER A 205 22.46 9.37 22.57
C SER A 205 23.49 9.65 23.64
N LEU A 206 23.09 9.48 24.90
CA LEU A 206 23.98 9.58 26.05
C LEU A 206 24.83 8.30 26.18
N PHE A 207 25.42 7.83 25.08
CA PHE A 207 26.39 6.72 25.03
C PHE A 207 27.25 6.86 23.78
#